data_AF-A0A7X8G5I0-F1
#
_entry.id   AF-A0A7X8G5I0-F1
#
_cell.length_a   1.000
_cell.length_b   1.000
_cell.length_c   1.000
_cell.angle_alpha   90.00
_cell.angle_beta   90.00
_cell.angle_gamma   90.00
#
_symmetry.space_group_name_H-M   'P 1'
#
loop_
_entity.id
_entity.type
_entity.pdbx_description
1 polymer ?
#
loop_
_entity_poly.entity_id
_entity_poly.type
_entity_poly.pdbx_seq_one_letter_code
_entity_poly.pdbx_strand_id
1 'polypeptide(L)'
;MVESVFSFTYYKPIPVTDIISASTQNRSLNEDGLINLGWRGWEGDLPTPILNPCLSNPSLVEETIAYYNEAISVATKRILPLTCYYHMDWRPNKFSGTALTGIQPYLGNEIPDLTGCIVFIDFVRRGSSPARGVLAYTKVRTECKLNDYSIIEPNYNFGTQSAYYVSLGANLTQSRLYLGVYGSSNVTDFNQGTVFEIV
;
A
#
# COMPACT_ATOMS: atom_id res chain seq x y z
N MET A 1 8.37 8.37 4.94
CA MET A 1 7.10 7.62 5.09
C MET A 1 7.09 6.47 4.10
N VAL A 2 6.69 5.29 4.54
CA VAL A 2 6.63 4.03 3.77
C VAL A 2 5.22 3.49 3.92
N GLU A 3 4.72 2.74 2.94
CA GLU A 3 3.51 1.93 3.15
C GLU A 3 3.75 0.49 2.67
N SER A 4 3.31 -0.45 3.50
CA SER A 4 3.46 -1.90 3.29
C SER A 4 2.22 -2.49 2.65
N VAL A 5 2.42 -3.41 1.70
CA VAL A 5 1.33 -4.25 1.17
C VAL A 5 1.44 -5.65 1.76
N PHE A 6 0.41 -6.09 2.47
CA PHE A 6 0.26 -7.45 2.97
C PHE A 6 -0.83 -8.19 2.20
N SER A 7 -0.68 -9.50 2.05
CA SER A 7 -1.71 -10.37 1.47
C SER A 7 -1.89 -11.58 2.38
N PHE A 8 -3.14 -11.87 2.74
CA PHE A 8 -3.51 -13.00 3.59
C PHE A 8 -4.50 -13.88 2.84
N THR A 9 -4.12 -15.13 2.59
CA THR A 9 -4.99 -16.13 1.95
C THR A 9 -5.75 -16.98 2.97
N TYR A 10 -5.20 -17.14 4.17
CA TYR A 10 -5.79 -17.93 5.24
C TYR A 10 -6.09 -17.02 6.43
N TYR A 11 -7.25 -17.24 7.08
CA TYR A 11 -7.63 -16.51 8.28
C TYR A 11 -8.05 -17.50 9.38
N LYS A 12 -7.73 -17.15 10.63
CA LYS A 12 -8.18 -17.85 11.83
C LYS A 12 -9.13 -16.92 12.59
N PRO A 13 -10.46 -17.09 12.47
CA PRO A 13 -11.41 -16.20 13.12
C PRO A 13 -11.43 -16.45 14.63
N ILE A 14 -11.63 -15.38 15.41
CA ILE A 14 -12.01 -15.47 16.82
C ILE A 14 -13.34 -14.71 16.97
N PRO A 15 -14.42 -15.38 17.40
CA PRO A 15 -15.69 -14.71 17.69
C PRO A 15 -15.53 -13.63 18.77
N VAL A 16 -16.16 -12.48 18.56
CA VAL A 16 -16.16 -11.38 19.55
C VAL A 16 -16.72 -11.84 20.91
N THR A 17 -17.69 -12.74 20.90
CA THR A 17 -18.25 -13.36 22.11
C THR A 17 -17.20 -14.09 22.94
N ASP A 18 -16.28 -14.78 22.29
CA ASP A 18 -15.22 -15.54 22.96
C ASP A 18 -14.20 -14.60 23.60
N ILE A 19 -13.92 -13.47 22.94
CA ILE A 19 -13.05 -12.40 23.47
C ILE A 19 -13.64 -11.81 24.74
N ILE A 20 -14.93 -11.43 24.71
CA ILE A 20 -15.64 -10.86 25.85
C ILE A 20 -15.69 -11.85 27.01
N SER A 21 -16.02 -13.12 26.73
CA SER A 21 -16.10 -14.17 27.73
C SER A 21 -14.74 -14.44 28.39
N ALA A 22 -13.67 -14.48 27.60
CA ALA A 22 -12.32 -14.70 28.10
C ALA A 22 -11.85 -13.55 29.01
N SER A 23 -12.09 -12.30 28.59
CA SER A 23 -11.80 -11.11 29.40
C SER A 23 -12.56 -11.13 30.74
N THR A 24 -13.86 -11.46 30.71
CA THR A 24 -14.70 -11.50 31.93
C THR A 24 -14.24 -12.61 32.89
N GLN A 25 -13.75 -13.72 32.37
CA GLN A 25 -13.29 -14.88 33.14
C GLN A 25 -11.80 -14.81 33.54
N ASN A 26 -11.09 -13.72 33.20
CA ASN A 26 -9.62 -13.62 33.32
C ASN A 26 -8.90 -14.84 32.71
N ARG A 27 -9.44 -15.37 31.62
CA ARG A 27 -8.89 -16.52 30.88
C ARG A 27 -8.09 -16.02 29.69
N SER A 28 -6.91 -16.58 29.46
CA SER A 28 -6.15 -16.29 28.23
C SER A 28 -6.87 -16.86 27.00
N LEU A 29 -6.86 -16.10 25.91
CA LEU A 29 -7.23 -16.60 24.60
C LEU A 29 -6.07 -17.43 24.03
N ASN A 30 -6.41 -18.38 23.16
CA ASN A 30 -5.40 -19.01 22.33
C ASN A 30 -5.02 -18.03 21.21
N GLU A 31 -3.97 -17.26 21.47
CA GLU A 31 -3.43 -16.24 20.56
C GLU A 31 -2.42 -16.83 19.56
N ASP A 32 -2.15 -18.13 19.60
CA ASP A 32 -1.20 -18.77 18.70
C ASP A 32 -1.65 -18.61 17.24
N GLY A 33 -0.75 -18.06 16.43
CA GLY A 33 -0.99 -17.77 15.01
C GLY A 33 -1.82 -16.52 14.75
N LEU A 34 -2.24 -15.76 15.78
CA LEU A 34 -2.78 -14.43 15.58
C LEU A 34 -1.67 -13.47 15.16
N ILE A 35 -1.98 -12.66 14.15
CA ILE A 35 -1.08 -11.63 13.65
C ILE A 35 -1.50 -10.33 14.32
N ASN A 36 -0.69 -9.86 15.26
CA ASN A 36 -0.84 -8.50 15.76
C ASN A 36 -0.37 -7.53 14.66
N LEU A 37 -1.30 -6.90 13.95
CA LEU A 37 -0.98 -5.87 12.97
C LEU A 37 -0.39 -4.60 13.62
N GLY A 38 -0.49 -4.48 14.96
CA GLY A 38 0.04 -3.38 15.75
C GLY A 38 -0.43 -2.01 15.29
N TRP A 39 -0.03 -0.95 16.00
CA TRP A 39 -0.30 0.44 15.60
C TRP A 39 0.44 0.86 14.30
N ARG A 40 1.18 -0.05 13.64
CA ARG A 40 2.20 0.31 12.65
C ARG A 40 2.24 -0.62 11.44
N GLY A 41 1.10 -1.20 11.07
CA GLY A 41 0.96 -1.86 9.77
C GLY A 41 1.22 -0.93 8.57
N TRP A 42 1.17 0.40 8.78
CA TRP A 42 1.55 1.38 7.77
C TRP A 42 3.06 1.56 7.64
N GLU A 43 3.90 1.20 8.63
CA GLU A 43 5.31 1.61 8.69
C GLU A 43 6.29 0.71 7.92
N GLY A 44 5.89 -0.05 6.90
CA GLY A 44 6.92 -0.68 6.04
C GLY A 44 7.81 -1.70 6.76
N ASP A 45 8.95 -1.98 6.13
CA ASP A 45 10.11 -2.64 6.75
C ASP A 45 11.02 -1.67 7.55
N LEU A 46 10.71 -0.37 7.54
CA LEU A 46 11.52 0.71 8.13
C LEU A 46 10.64 1.62 8.99
N PRO A 47 10.91 1.80 10.29
CA PRO A 47 10.01 2.57 11.13
C PRO A 47 9.87 4.06 10.74
N THR A 48 8.95 4.74 11.42
CA THR A 48 8.66 6.16 11.17
C THR A 48 9.84 7.09 11.46
N PRO A 49 10.22 7.98 10.53
CA PRO A 49 11.26 8.99 10.75
C PRO A 49 10.82 10.08 11.73
N ILE A 50 11.74 10.56 12.56
CA ILE A 50 11.57 11.77 13.38
C ILE A 50 12.01 12.96 12.52
N LEU A 51 11.09 13.90 12.26
CA LEU A 51 11.36 15.07 11.41
C LEU A 51 11.80 16.27 12.27
N ASN A 52 12.95 16.85 11.94
CA ASN A 52 13.47 18.09 12.53
C ASN A 52 13.70 19.16 11.44
N PRO A 53 13.50 20.45 11.72
CA PRO A 53 13.84 21.51 10.77
C PRO A 53 15.35 21.73 10.68
N CYS A 54 15.90 21.88 9.47
CA CYS A 54 17.31 22.24 9.29
C CYS A 54 17.54 23.72 9.61
N LEU A 55 18.26 24.01 10.71
CA LEU A 55 18.54 25.39 11.17
C LEU A 55 19.29 26.23 10.12
N SER A 56 20.12 25.60 9.29
CA SER A 56 20.93 26.27 8.27
C SER A 56 20.20 26.53 6.96
N ASN A 57 19.12 25.77 6.69
CA ASN A 57 18.32 25.95 5.48
C ASN A 57 16.87 25.54 5.75
N PRO A 58 15.95 26.52 5.89
CA PRO A 58 14.54 26.26 6.16
C PRO A 58 13.79 25.46 5.09
N SER A 59 14.37 25.31 3.89
CA SER A 59 13.80 24.50 2.81
C SER A 59 14.11 23.00 2.92
N LEU A 60 14.94 22.60 3.89
CA LEU A 60 15.34 21.22 4.12
C LEU A 60 14.77 20.71 5.46
N VAL A 61 14.45 19.41 5.48
CA VAL A 61 14.00 18.68 6.68
C VAL A 61 15.03 17.61 6.99
N GLU A 62 15.46 17.56 8.25
CA GLU A 62 16.30 16.50 8.79
C GLU A 62 15.40 15.34 9.23
N GLU A 63 15.74 14.12 8.80
CA GLU A 63 15.02 12.91 9.19
C GLU A 63 15.93 12.04 10.06
N THR A 64 15.60 11.88 11.34
CA THR A 64 16.29 10.95 12.24
C THR A 64 15.58 9.61 12.27
N ILE A 65 16.33 8.56 11.96
CA ILE A 65 15.89 7.18 11.87
C ILE A 65 16.61 6.40 13.00
N ALA A 66 15.94 6.10 14.11
CA ALA A 66 16.57 5.50 15.31
C ALA A 66 16.06 4.08 15.61
N TYR A 67 16.89 3.05 15.39
CA TYR A 67 16.46 1.63 15.37
C TYR A 67 17.36 0.62 16.07
N TYR A 68 17.90 0.89 17.26
CA TYR A 68 18.79 -0.13 17.84
C TYR A 68 18.02 -1.22 18.60
N ASN A 69 17.58 -0.94 19.82
CA ASN A 69 17.07 -2.00 20.70
C ASN A 69 15.74 -2.59 20.25
N GLU A 70 14.79 -1.75 19.83
CA GLU A 70 13.45 -2.20 19.40
C GLU A 70 13.55 -3.01 18.11
N ALA A 71 14.28 -2.53 17.10
CA ALA A 71 14.45 -3.25 15.85
C ALA A 71 15.14 -4.60 16.05
N ILE A 72 16.17 -4.70 16.90
CA ILE A 72 16.80 -5.99 17.22
C ILE A 72 15.79 -6.94 17.90
N SER A 73 14.99 -6.43 18.86
CA SER A 73 14.05 -7.25 19.61
C SER A 73 12.87 -7.80 18.79
N VAL A 74 12.49 -7.11 17.70
CA VAL A 74 11.35 -7.47 16.85
C VAL A 74 11.72 -7.98 15.47
N ALA A 75 12.98 -7.87 15.04
CA ALA A 75 13.44 -8.25 13.69
C ALA A 75 13.14 -9.71 13.33
N THR A 76 13.16 -10.62 14.29
CA THR A 76 12.85 -12.06 14.08
C THR A 76 11.37 -12.39 14.23
N LYS A 77 10.56 -11.46 14.73
CA LYS A 77 9.13 -11.63 14.99
C LYS A 77 8.23 -10.94 13.94
N ARG A 78 8.82 -10.11 13.07
CA ARG A 78 8.07 -9.37 12.05
C ARG A 78 7.65 -10.28 10.90
N ILE A 79 6.44 -10.06 10.40
CA ILE A 79 6.00 -10.59 9.12
C ILE A 79 6.53 -9.64 8.06
N LEU A 80 7.28 -10.16 7.09
CA LEU A 80 7.75 -9.37 5.97
C LEU A 80 6.54 -9.01 5.09
N PRO A 81 6.39 -7.73 4.71
CA PRO A 81 5.38 -7.35 3.74
C PRO A 81 5.68 -8.01 2.39
N LEU A 82 4.66 -8.10 1.54
CA LEU A 82 4.85 -8.63 0.19
C LEU A 82 5.77 -7.70 -0.61
N THR A 83 5.53 -6.39 -0.51
CA THR A 83 6.40 -5.34 -1.06
C THR A 83 6.25 -4.07 -0.21
N CYS A 84 7.24 -3.18 -0.31
CA CYS A 84 7.19 -1.84 0.26
C CYS A 84 7.28 -0.81 -0.87
N TYR A 85 6.45 0.22 -0.78
CA TYR A 85 6.66 1.45 -1.54
C TYR A 85 6.94 2.61 -0.58
N TYR A 86 7.72 3.57 -1.05
CA TYR A 86 8.20 4.67 -0.24
C TYR A 86 7.73 6.01 -0.83
N HIS A 87 7.32 6.94 0.03
CA HIS A 87 6.98 8.32 -0.37
C HIS A 87 8.21 9.12 -0.84
N MET A 88 9.40 8.60 -0.51
CA MET A 88 10.69 9.05 -1.01
C MET A 88 11.48 7.81 -1.40
N ASP A 89 11.55 7.54 -2.70
CA ASP A 89 12.23 6.36 -3.24
C ASP A 89 13.29 6.80 -4.25
N TRP A 90 14.57 6.64 -3.89
CA TRP A 90 15.71 7.00 -4.72
C TRP A 90 16.12 5.89 -5.69
N ARG A 91 15.51 4.70 -5.58
CA ARG A 91 15.84 3.57 -6.45
C ARG A 91 15.42 3.89 -7.89
N PRO A 92 16.23 3.49 -8.89
CA PRO A 92 15.87 3.71 -10.28
C PRO A 92 14.55 2.99 -10.62
N ASN A 93 13.76 3.59 -11.51
CA ASN A 93 12.47 3.06 -11.98
C ASN A 93 11.41 2.87 -10.88
N LYS A 94 11.50 3.64 -9.78
CA LYS A 94 10.47 3.73 -8.75
C LYS A 94 9.80 5.09 -8.79
N PHE A 95 8.56 5.11 -8.31
CA PHE A 95 7.87 6.36 -8.09
C PHE A 95 7.89 6.67 -6.59
N SER A 96 8.02 7.96 -6.29
CA SER A 96 7.72 8.48 -4.97
C SER A 96 6.23 8.75 -4.93
N GLY A 97 5.50 7.92 -4.20
CA GLY A 97 4.06 8.06 -4.06
C GLY A 97 3.68 9.15 -3.06
N THR A 98 2.42 9.53 -3.08
CA THR A 98 1.81 10.49 -2.17
C THR A 98 0.90 9.79 -1.17
N ALA A 99 0.11 8.83 -1.63
CA ALA A 99 -0.82 8.05 -0.82
C ALA A 99 -1.35 6.85 -1.60
N LEU A 100 -1.30 5.65 -1.01
CA LEU A 100 -2.04 4.50 -1.52
C LEU A 100 -3.54 4.73 -1.42
N THR A 101 -4.23 4.67 -2.54
CA THR A 101 -5.67 4.86 -2.64
C THR A 101 -6.42 3.59 -3.01
N GLY A 102 -5.71 2.48 -3.25
CA GLY A 102 -6.32 1.20 -3.57
C GLY A 102 -5.30 0.09 -3.74
N ILE A 103 -5.69 -1.12 -3.32
CA ILE A 103 -4.93 -2.36 -3.46
C ILE A 103 -5.93 -3.47 -3.80
N GLN A 104 -5.65 -4.26 -4.83
CA GLN A 104 -6.47 -5.41 -5.21
C GLN A 104 -5.60 -6.57 -5.72
N PRO A 105 -5.90 -7.82 -5.32
CA PRO A 105 -5.36 -8.97 -6.02
C PRO A 105 -6.02 -9.11 -7.41
N TYR A 106 -5.25 -9.58 -8.38
CA TYR A 106 -5.76 -9.96 -9.70
C TYR A 106 -5.69 -11.47 -9.87
N LEU A 107 -6.86 -12.11 -9.86
CA LEU A 107 -7.04 -13.56 -10.05
C LEU A 107 -7.44 -13.92 -11.49
N GLY A 108 -7.50 -12.93 -12.37
CA GLY A 108 -7.80 -13.12 -13.78
C GLY A 108 -6.57 -13.60 -14.57
N ASN A 109 -6.80 -13.92 -15.83
CA ASN A 109 -5.79 -14.34 -16.79
C ASN A 109 -5.86 -13.57 -18.12
N GLU A 110 -6.75 -12.59 -18.22
CA GLU A 110 -6.91 -11.74 -19.42
C GLU A 110 -5.71 -10.81 -19.61
N ILE A 111 -5.05 -10.41 -18.51
CA ILE A 111 -3.77 -9.68 -18.50
C ILE A 111 -2.67 -10.64 -18.00
N PRO A 112 -1.93 -11.33 -18.91
CA PRO A 112 -1.03 -12.41 -18.53
C PRO A 112 0.02 -12.00 -17.49
N ASP A 113 0.62 -10.82 -17.65
CA ASP A 113 1.69 -10.33 -16.76
C ASP A 113 1.22 -9.99 -15.34
N LEU A 114 -0.08 -9.78 -15.15
CA LEU A 114 -0.69 -9.48 -13.86
C LEU A 114 -1.27 -10.72 -13.18
N THR A 115 -1.37 -11.87 -13.85
CA THR A 115 -2.00 -13.08 -13.30
C THR A 115 -1.37 -13.46 -11.96
N GLY A 116 -2.16 -13.48 -10.89
CA GLY A 116 -1.70 -13.79 -9.53
C GLY A 116 -0.87 -12.68 -8.86
N CYS A 117 -0.90 -11.46 -9.40
CA CYS A 117 -0.25 -10.30 -8.82
C CYS A 117 -1.18 -9.53 -7.88
N ILE A 118 -0.57 -8.73 -7.01
CA ILE A 118 -1.27 -7.67 -6.28
C ILE A 118 -1.02 -6.37 -7.04
N VAL A 119 -2.09 -5.69 -7.43
CA VAL A 119 -2.08 -4.38 -8.08
C VAL A 119 -2.45 -3.32 -7.06
N PHE A 120 -1.77 -2.19 -7.10
CA PHE A 120 -2.04 -1.07 -6.21
C PHE A 120 -1.89 0.25 -6.94
N ILE A 121 -2.53 1.29 -6.39
CA ILE A 121 -2.52 2.64 -6.95
C ILE A 121 -2.07 3.67 -5.94
N ASP A 122 -1.40 4.69 -6.46
CA ASP A 122 -1.13 5.92 -5.73
C ASP A 122 -1.94 7.07 -6.31
N PHE A 123 -2.43 7.94 -5.43
CA PHE A 123 -3.20 9.13 -5.76
C PHE A 123 -2.54 10.00 -6.83
N VAL A 124 -1.24 10.29 -6.67
CA VAL A 124 -0.48 11.13 -7.60
C VAL A 124 1.02 10.84 -7.54
N ARG A 125 1.61 10.66 -8.72
CA ARG A 125 3.06 10.60 -8.92
C ARG A 125 3.67 11.97 -8.60
N ARG A 126 4.58 12.01 -7.63
CA ARG A 126 5.33 13.22 -7.32
C ARG A 126 6.13 13.69 -8.53
N GLY A 127 6.05 15.00 -8.82
CA GLY A 127 6.74 15.61 -9.97
C GLY A 127 6.03 15.48 -11.32
N SER A 128 4.84 14.85 -11.37
CA SER A 128 4.04 14.82 -12.59
C SER A 128 3.29 16.14 -12.81
N SER A 129 3.38 16.71 -14.01
CA SER A 129 2.57 17.85 -14.46
C SER A 129 2.07 17.61 -15.89
N PRO A 130 0.75 17.50 -16.14
CA PRO A 130 -0.35 17.54 -15.17
C PRO A 130 -0.29 16.41 -14.12
N ALA A 131 -1.08 16.53 -13.04
CA ALA A 131 -1.12 15.51 -11.99
C ALA A 131 -1.63 14.18 -12.56
N ARG A 132 -0.92 13.09 -12.25
CA ARG A 132 -1.22 11.72 -12.71
C ARG A 132 -1.05 10.75 -11.57
N GLY A 133 -2.04 9.90 -11.32
CA GLY A 133 -1.89 8.74 -10.44
C GLY A 133 -0.92 7.71 -11.03
N VAL A 134 -0.56 6.71 -10.23
CA VAL A 134 0.32 5.62 -10.65
C VAL A 134 -0.37 4.29 -10.38
N LEU A 135 -0.23 3.36 -11.33
CA LEU A 135 -0.54 1.94 -11.14
C LEU A 135 0.77 1.18 -10.97
N ALA A 136 0.79 0.24 -10.04
CA ALA A 136 1.93 -0.64 -9.85
C ALA A 136 1.46 -2.03 -9.42
N TYR A 137 2.33 -3.02 -9.58
CA TYR A 137 2.05 -4.38 -9.20
C TYR A 137 3.26 -5.08 -8.61
N THR A 138 3.00 -6.10 -7.82
CA THR A 138 4.01 -7.04 -7.34
C THR A 138 3.48 -8.47 -7.41
N LYS A 139 4.38 -9.44 -7.59
CA LYS A 139 4.02 -10.85 -7.65
C LYS A 139 3.90 -11.42 -6.25
N VAL A 140 2.90 -12.28 -6.03
CA VAL A 140 2.86 -13.10 -4.82
C VAL A 140 4.01 -14.09 -4.85
N ARG A 141 4.79 -14.17 -3.77
CA ARG A 141 5.86 -15.17 -3.59
C ARG A 141 5.64 -15.93 -2.29
N THR A 142 6.06 -17.19 -2.30
CA THR A 142 6.06 -18.07 -1.11
C THR A 142 7.41 -18.07 -0.38
N GLU A 143 8.43 -17.45 -0.96
CA GLU A 143 9.73 -17.24 -0.32
C GLU A 143 9.60 -16.14 0.73
N CYS A 144 10.19 -16.30 1.92
CA CYS A 144 10.25 -15.27 2.97
C CYS A 144 11.20 -14.11 2.58
N LYS A 145 10.97 -13.49 1.42
CA LYS A 145 11.77 -12.41 0.86
C LYS A 145 10.85 -11.31 0.36
N LEU A 146 11.19 -10.07 0.69
CA LEU A 146 10.51 -8.88 0.20
C LEU A 146 10.55 -8.83 -1.34
N ASN A 147 9.40 -8.64 -1.98
CA ASN A 147 9.35 -8.39 -3.42
C ASN A 147 9.65 -6.93 -3.74
N ASP A 148 10.17 -6.75 -4.94
CA ASP A 148 10.09 -5.46 -5.60
C ASP A 148 8.77 -5.32 -6.37
N TYR A 149 8.37 -4.09 -6.68
CA TYR A 149 7.18 -3.79 -7.49
C TYR A 149 7.56 -3.21 -8.86
N SER A 150 6.66 -3.31 -9.83
CA SER A 150 6.82 -2.72 -11.17
C SER A 150 5.69 -1.75 -11.44
N ILE A 151 5.95 -0.72 -12.24
CA ILE A 151 4.97 0.30 -12.62
C ILE A 151 4.21 -0.20 -13.86
N ILE A 152 2.90 0.03 -13.88
CA ILE A 152 2.04 -0.17 -15.04
C ILE A 152 1.83 1.19 -15.69
N GLU A 153 2.20 1.32 -16.96
CA GLU A 153 1.99 2.53 -17.75
C GLU A 153 0.73 2.33 -18.62
N PRO A 154 -0.43 2.91 -18.25
CA PRO A 154 -1.64 2.79 -19.04
C PRO A 154 -1.50 3.54 -20.37
N ASN A 155 -2.08 3.00 -21.44
CA ASN A 155 -2.06 3.61 -22.77
C ASN A 155 -3.15 4.69 -22.97
N TYR A 156 -4.03 4.90 -21.98
CA TYR A 156 -5.09 5.89 -22.05
C TYR A 156 -4.52 7.32 -21.95
N ASN A 157 -4.89 8.17 -22.90
CA ASN A 157 -4.41 9.55 -22.96
C ASN A 157 -5.37 10.51 -22.24
N PHE A 158 -4.99 10.96 -21.04
CA PHE A 158 -5.70 11.98 -20.27
C PHE A 158 -5.50 13.42 -20.79
N GLY A 159 -4.74 13.60 -21.87
CA GLY A 159 -4.45 14.90 -22.46
C GLY A 159 -3.78 15.86 -21.47
N THR A 160 -4.27 17.09 -21.41
CA THR A 160 -3.77 18.16 -20.52
C THR A 160 -4.50 18.21 -19.17
N GLN A 161 -5.57 17.43 -18.99
CA GLN A 161 -6.34 17.40 -17.74
C GLN A 161 -5.56 16.69 -16.65
N SER A 162 -5.82 16.92 -15.36
CA SER A 162 -5.28 16.07 -14.29
C SER A 162 -6.05 14.75 -14.17
N ALA A 163 -5.42 13.72 -13.61
CA ALA A 163 -6.00 12.39 -13.45
C ALA A 163 -5.48 11.75 -12.17
N TYR A 164 -6.21 11.94 -11.07
CA TYR A 164 -5.90 11.40 -9.75
C TYR A 164 -6.50 10.01 -9.62
N TYR A 165 -5.73 9.02 -9.18
CA TYR A 165 -6.24 7.65 -9.03
C TYR A 165 -6.79 7.51 -7.62
N VAL A 166 -8.11 7.37 -7.50
CA VAL A 166 -8.82 7.51 -6.22
C VAL A 166 -9.39 6.20 -5.68
N SER A 167 -9.55 5.20 -6.54
CA SER A 167 -10.02 3.88 -6.12
C SER A 167 -9.57 2.79 -7.08
N LEU A 168 -9.31 1.60 -6.52
CA LEU A 168 -9.05 0.38 -7.28
C LEU A 168 -10.05 -0.69 -6.84
N GLY A 169 -11.02 -0.95 -7.70
CA GLY A 169 -12.05 -1.97 -7.51
C GLY A 169 -11.74 -3.25 -8.28
N ALA A 170 -12.45 -4.31 -7.94
CA ALA A 170 -12.43 -5.57 -8.69
C ALA A 170 -13.86 -6.16 -8.76
N ASN A 171 -14.11 -7.03 -9.73
CA ASN A 171 -15.36 -7.82 -9.74
C ASN A 171 -15.34 -8.88 -8.62
N LEU A 172 -16.49 -9.55 -8.40
CA LEU A 172 -16.65 -10.53 -7.31
C LEU A 172 -15.61 -11.66 -7.32
N THR A 173 -15.16 -12.07 -8.50
CA THR A 173 -14.15 -13.13 -8.67
C THR A 173 -12.73 -12.59 -8.77
N GLN A 174 -12.54 -11.28 -8.61
CA GLN A 174 -11.25 -10.57 -8.70
C GLN A 174 -10.50 -10.82 -10.02
N SER A 175 -11.25 -11.17 -11.07
CA SER A 175 -10.73 -11.45 -12.41
C SER A 175 -10.68 -10.23 -13.33
N ARG A 176 -11.29 -9.11 -12.90
CA ARG A 176 -11.31 -7.82 -13.60
C ARG A 176 -11.04 -6.71 -12.61
N LEU A 177 -10.26 -5.71 -13.03
CA LEU A 177 -9.92 -4.54 -12.22
C LEU A 177 -10.56 -3.29 -12.79
N TYR A 178 -10.96 -2.39 -11.90
CA TYR A 178 -11.58 -1.12 -12.25
C TYR A 178 -10.84 0.02 -11.56
N LEU A 179 -10.30 0.95 -12.35
CA LEU A 179 -9.61 2.14 -11.88
C LEU A 179 -10.58 3.32 -11.82
N GLY A 180 -10.82 3.83 -10.61
CA GLY A 180 -11.48 5.12 -10.41
C GLY A 180 -10.48 6.26 -10.55
N VAL A 181 -10.76 7.18 -11.46
CA VAL A 181 -9.98 8.39 -11.73
C VAL A 181 -10.81 9.63 -11.45
N TYR A 182 -10.16 10.66 -10.92
CA TYR A 182 -10.77 11.96 -10.65
C TYR A 182 -10.00 13.09 -11.34
N GLY A 183 -10.69 14.13 -11.81
CA GLY A 183 -10.07 15.30 -12.46
C GLY A 183 -9.42 16.30 -11.49
N SER A 184 -9.71 16.21 -10.19
CA SER A 184 -9.29 17.15 -9.15
C SER A 184 -8.71 16.43 -7.94
N SER A 185 -7.87 17.12 -7.16
CA SER A 185 -7.42 16.60 -5.87
C SER A 185 -8.53 16.61 -4.81
N ASN A 186 -9.60 17.39 -5.04
CA ASN A 186 -10.77 17.43 -4.19
C ASN A 186 -11.86 16.48 -4.72
N VAL A 187 -12.00 15.30 -4.11
CA VAL A 187 -12.97 14.26 -4.51
C VAL A 187 -14.45 14.63 -4.28
N THR A 188 -14.72 15.86 -3.83
CA THR A 188 -16.08 16.41 -3.71
C THR A 188 -16.50 17.26 -4.91
N ASP A 189 -15.58 17.61 -5.81
CA ASP A 189 -15.88 18.47 -6.97
C ASP A 189 -16.79 17.75 -7.98
N PHE A 190 -18.02 18.22 -8.17
CA PHE A 190 -19.03 17.52 -8.98
C PHE A 190 -18.56 17.10 -10.38
N ASN A 191 -18.99 15.91 -10.80
CA ASN A 191 -18.87 15.38 -12.16
C ASN A 191 -17.44 15.25 -12.71
N GLN A 192 -16.45 15.07 -11.82
CA GLN A 192 -15.05 14.86 -12.22
C GLN A 192 -14.58 13.39 -12.13
N GLY A 193 -15.48 12.47 -11.77
CA GLY A 193 -15.16 11.04 -11.65
C GLY A 193 -15.32 10.29 -12.97
N THR A 194 -14.43 9.34 -13.22
CA THR A 194 -14.52 8.37 -14.33
C THR A 194 -14.01 7.02 -13.83
N VAL A 195 -14.64 5.93 -14.29
CA VAL A 195 -14.19 4.56 -13.98
C VAL A 195 -13.74 3.88 -15.27
N PHE A 196 -12.56 3.28 -15.24
CA PHE A 196 -11.97 2.52 -16.34
C PHE A 196 -11.87 1.05 -15.96
N GLU A 197 -12.16 0.14 -16.89
CA GLU A 197 -11.73 -1.25 -16.78
C GLU A 197 -10.27 -1.35 -17.22
N ILE A 198 -9.43 -2.04 -16.45
CA ILE A 198 -8.04 -2.33 -16.83
C ILE A 198 -8.06 -3.61 -17.67
N VAL A 199 -7.61 -3.51 -18.92
CA VAL A 199 -7.59 -4.59 -19.92
C VAL A 199 -6.22 -4.75 -20.56
#